data_AF-A0A2V9AZQ3-F1
#
_entry.id   AF-A0A2V9AZQ3-F1
#
_cell.length_a   1.000
_cell.length_b   1.000
_cell.length_c   1.000
_cell.angle_alpha   90.00
_cell.angle_beta   90.00
_cell.angle_gamma   90.00
#
_symmetry.space_group_name_H-M   'P 1'
#
loop_
_entity.id
_entity.type
_entity.pdbx_description
1 polymer ?
#
loop_
_entity_poly.entity_id
_entity_poly.type
_entity_poly.pdbx_seq_one_letter_code
_entity_poly.pdbx_strand_id
1 'polypeptide(L)'
;MLDPGMRSTPDTFNVTPTDSNTRPLRSGELARRAGVSPDTLRHYERRGLLPRPERSAAGYRLYSPTALDRVRLIRGALSIGFTVSELGAIFADRDCGGAPCRRVRGLAAEKLAAVELQLRVLRFWRRELRAALTDWDRRLRNTPEGKRAGLLEAFVVAHPKSMERSSPFLTPNLRKSKVLGKERKCEK
;
A
#
# COMPACT_ATOMS: atom_id res chain seq x y z
N MET A 1 -9.63 32.91 -12.39
CA MET A 1 -10.30 31.62 -12.13
C MET A 1 -9.46 30.54 -12.78
N LEU A 2 -8.64 29.84 -11.99
CA LEU A 2 -7.98 28.54 -12.22
C LEU A 2 -6.96 28.35 -11.09
N ASP A 3 -7.23 27.41 -10.20
CA ASP A 3 -6.42 27.04 -9.04
C ASP A 3 -5.32 26.05 -9.48
N PRO A 4 -4.02 26.38 -9.44
CA PRO A 4 -2.97 25.51 -9.95
C PRO A 4 -2.37 24.64 -8.85
N GLY A 5 -2.61 23.33 -8.96
CA GLY A 5 -1.58 22.34 -8.65
C GLY A 5 -1.46 21.93 -7.20
N MET A 6 -2.35 21.02 -6.80
CA MET A 6 -2.15 20.09 -5.69
C MET A 6 -0.90 19.25 -5.97
N ARG A 7 0.26 19.76 -5.56
CA ARG A 7 1.54 19.03 -5.59
C ARG A 7 1.42 17.85 -4.63
N SER A 8 1.22 16.67 -5.19
CA SER A 8 1.40 15.41 -4.47
C SER A 8 2.89 15.26 -4.16
N THR A 9 3.30 15.64 -2.96
CA THR A 9 4.62 15.28 -2.45
C THR A 9 4.62 13.78 -2.16
N PRO A 10 5.60 13.00 -2.66
CA PRO A 10 5.79 11.65 -2.18
C PRO A 10 6.22 11.76 -0.71
N ASP A 11 5.38 11.31 0.22
CA ASP A 11 5.73 11.20 1.64
C ASP A 11 7.05 10.43 1.76
N THR A 12 8.10 11.17 2.12
CA THR A 12 9.46 10.68 2.25
C THR A 12 9.50 9.57 3.31
N PHE A 13 9.88 8.35 2.90
CA PHE A 13 10.07 7.17 3.75
C PHE A 13 11.26 7.29 4.71
N ASN A 14 11.40 8.40 5.43
CA ASN A 14 12.39 8.53 6.48
C ASN A 14 11.73 8.16 7.82
N VAL A 15 11.72 6.86 8.12
CA VAL A 15 11.45 6.37 9.47
C VAL A 15 12.77 6.43 10.25
N THR A 16 13.14 7.61 10.72
CA THR A 16 14.10 7.73 11.82
C THR A 16 13.36 7.41 13.12
N PRO A 17 13.84 6.46 13.95
CA PRO A 17 13.35 6.32 15.31
C PRO A 17 13.84 7.55 16.09
N THR A 18 12.94 8.47 16.42
CA THR A 18 13.27 9.65 17.26
C THR A 18 12.93 9.33 18.71
N ASP A 19 13.90 9.58 19.59
CA ASP A 19 13.89 9.24 21.01
C ASP A 19 12.76 9.83 21.87
N SER A 20 12.37 9.00 22.85
CA SER A 20 11.91 9.31 24.22
C SER A 20 10.91 10.45 24.44
N ASN A 21 9.66 10.27 24.02
CA ASN A 21 8.58 10.70 24.91
C ASN A 21 8.47 9.61 25.99
N THR A 22 8.49 9.93 27.29
CA THR A 22 8.52 8.90 28.36
C THR A 22 7.12 8.60 28.92
N ARG A 23 6.12 9.42 28.59
CA ARG A 23 4.78 9.32 29.19
C ARG A 23 3.86 8.36 28.42
N PRO A 24 3.25 7.37 29.08
CA PRO A 24 2.30 6.48 28.43
C PRO A 24 1.12 7.25 27.83
N LEU A 25 0.73 6.87 26.61
CA LEU A 25 -0.31 7.52 25.83
C LEU A 25 -1.65 6.77 25.98
N ARG A 26 -2.76 7.51 26.06
CA ARG A 26 -4.10 6.90 25.99
C ARG A 26 -4.44 6.51 24.55
N SER A 27 -5.34 5.54 24.34
CA SER A 27 -5.76 5.11 22.99
C SER A 27 -6.14 6.27 22.07
N GLY A 28 -6.95 7.23 22.55
CA GLY A 28 -7.38 8.37 21.74
C GLY A 28 -6.23 9.31 21.38
N GLU A 29 -5.29 9.50 22.29
CA GLU A 29 -4.11 10.33 22.05
C GLU A 29 -3.14 9.67 21.07
N LEU A 30 -2.87 8.37 21.24
CA LEU A 30 -2.07 7.58 20.31
C LEU A 30 -2.68 7.58 18.91
N ALA A 31 -4.00 7.35 18.82
CA ALA A 31 -4.75 7.34 17.56
C ALA A 31 -4.58 8.68 16.81
N ARG A 32 -4.81 9.80 17.51
CA ARG A 32 -4.66 11.14 16.97
C ARG A 32 -3.23 11.41 16.50
N ARG A 33 -2.22 11.13 17.34
CA ARG A 33 -0.79 11.37 17.03
C ARG A 33 -0.29 10.49 15.88
N ALA A 34 -0.84 9.29 15.74
CA ALA A 34 -0.50 8.34 14.69
C ALA A 34 -1.35 8.53 13.42
N GLY A 35 -2.37 9.41 13.44
CA GLY A 35 -3.29 9.64 12.34
C GLY A 35 -4.13 8.40 11.96
N VAL A 36 -4.54 7.60 12.94
CA VAL A 36 -5.40 6.42 12.75
C VAL A 36 -6.65 6.52 13.62
N SER A 37 -7.69 5.75 13.29
CA SER A 37 -8.83 5.62 14.19
C SER A 37 -8.50 4.74 15.40
N PRO A 38 -9.18 4.93 16.55
CA PRO A 38 -9.08 4.01 17.68
C PRO A 38 -9.41 2.56 17.33
N ASP A 39 -10.32 2.33 16.37
CA ASP A 39 -10.66 0.99 15.90
C ASP A 39 -9.52 0.32 15.13
N THR A 40 -8.73 1.10 14.39
CA THR A 40 -7.51 0.61 13.74
C THR A 40 -6.46 0.20 14.76
N LEU A 41 -6.29 0.93 15.86
CA LEU A 41 -5.41 0.50 16.96
C LEU A 41 -5.88 -0.83 17.57
N ARG A 42 -7.18 -0.97 17.84
CA ARG A 42 -7.78 -2.23 18.32
C ARG A 42 -7.58 -3.37 17.32
N HIS A 43 -7.69 -3.07 16.02
CA HIS A 43 -7.43 -4.05 14.98
C HIS A 43 -5.97 -4.53 15.00
N TYR A 44 -5.01 -3.62 15.15
CA TYR A 44 -3.59 -3.95 15.25
C TYR A 44 -3.28 -4.77 16.51
N GLU A 45 -3.89 -4.45 17.65
CA GLU A 45 -3.79 -5.27 18.87
C GLU A 45 -4.29 -6.70 18.65
N ARG A 46 -5.50 -6.86 18.09
CA ARG A 46 -6.07 -8.19 17.83
C ARG A 46 -5.21 -9.03 16.87
N ARG A 47 -4.46 -8.37 16.00
CA ARG A 47 -3.56 -8.99 15.02
C ARG A 47 -2.13 -9.17 15.53
N GLY A 48 -1.86 -8.84 16.80
CA GLY A 48 -0.53 -9.00 17.42
C GLY A 48 0.52 -8.00 16.93
N LEU A 49 0.10 -6.93 16.24
CA LEU A 49 1.01 -5.91 15.74
C LEU A 49 1.44 -4.93 16.82
N LEU A 50 0.64 -4.77 17.86
CA LEU A 50 0.93 -3.95 19.03
C LEU A 50 0.89 -4.83 20.27
N PRO A 51 1.80 -4.60 21.24
CA PRO A 51 1.72 -5.24 22.55
C PRO A 51 0.39 -4.87 23.22
N ARG A 52 -0.13 -5.78 24.06
CA ARG A 52 -1.34 -5.50 24.81
C ARG A 52 -1.10 -4.29 25.73
N PRO A 53 -1.93 -3.23 25.65
CA PRO A 53 -1.73 -2.05 26.49
C PRO A 53 -2.02 -2.38 27.95
N GLU A 54 -1.25 -1.77 28.85
CA GLU A 54 -1.56 -1.77 30.27
C GLU A 54 -2.85 -0.99 30.53
N ARG A 55 -3.47 -1.22 31.68
CA ARG A 55 -4.64 -0.46 32.12
C ARG A 55 -4.25 0.45 33.28
N SER A 56 -4.70 1.70 33.23
CA SER A 56 -4.59 2.61 34.36
C SER A 56 -5.51 2.19 35.50
N ALA A 57 -5.29 2.74 36.69
CA ALA A 57 -6.17 2.53 37.85
C ALA A 57 -7.65 2.92 37.56
N ALA A 58 -7.88 3.87 36.65
CA ALA A 58 -9.20 4.29 36.21
C ALA A 58 -9.73 3.47 35.01
N GLY A 59 -9.07 2.37 34.62
CA GLY A 59 -9.50 1.45 33.58
C GLY A 59 -9.16 1.85 32.13
N TYR A 60 -8.42 2.94 31.91
CA TYR A 60 -8.04 3.39 30.57
C TYR A 60 -6.87 2.58 30.00
N ARG A 61 -6.87 2.31 28.68
CA ARG A 61 -5.73 1.70 27.98
C ARG A 61 -4.57 2.68 27.87
N LEU A 62 -3.38 2.24 28.29
CA LEU A 62 -2.13 2.97 28.25
C LEU A 62 -1.14 2.24 27.34
N TYR A 63 -0.58 2.97 26.37
CA TYR A 63 0.46 2.46 25.48
C TYR A 63 1.79 3.08 25.85
N SER A 64 2.84 2.29 25.74
CA SER A 64 4.20 2.83 25.74
C SER A 64 4.32 3.89 24.65
N PRO A 65 5.07 4.98 24.89
CA PRO A 65 5.40 5.97 23.88
C PRO A 65 5.94 5.37 22.57
N THR A 66 6.72 4.28 22.67
CA THR A 66 7.28 3.52 21.54
C THR A 66 6.19 2.92 20.62
N ALA A 67 4.96 2.79 21.11
CA ALA A 67 3.82 2.36 20.31
C ALA A 67 3.51 3.35 19.19
N LEU A 68 3.78 4.65 19.37
CA LEU A 68 3.55 5.65 18.32
C LEU A 68 4.41 5.35 17.08
N ASP A 69 5.71 5.12 17.29
CA ASP A 69 6.62 4.82 16.19
C ASP A 69 6.29 3.48 15.55
N ARG A 70 5.90 2.49 16.36
CA ARG A 70 5.43 1.20 15.86
C ARG A 70 4.19 1.33 14.97
N VAL A 71 3.20 2.14 15.36
CA VAL A 71 2.01 2.40 14.53
C VAL A 71 2.37 3.14 13.25
N ARG A 72 3.27 4.13 13.30
CA ARG A 72 3.75 4.85 12.11
C ARG A 72 4.45 3.92 11.13
N LEU A 73 5.32 3.03 11.64
CA LEU A 73 5.99 2.00 10.85
C LEU A 73 4.98 1.06 10.19
N ILE A 74 4.00 0.56 10.94
CA ILE A 74 2.93 -0.28 10.40
C ILE A 74 2.22 0.43 9.25
N ARG A 75 1.85 1.71 9.41
CA ARG A 75 1.19 2.49 8.34
C ARG A 75 2.07 2.60 7.10
N GLY A 76 3.34 2.95 7.26
CA GLY A 76 4.28 3.07 6.13
C GLY A 76 4.48 1.74 5.41
N ALA A 77 4.56 0.63 6.14
CA ALA A 77 4.67 -0.67 5.49
C ALA A 77 3.38 -1.07 4.76
N LEU A 78 2.21 -0.83 5.34
CA LEU A 78 0.93 -1.10 4.69
C LEU A 78 0.75 -0.28 3.40
N SER A 79 1.25 0.95 3.34
CA SER A 79 1.15 1.78 2.12
C SER A 79 2.02 1.26 0.96
N ILE A 80 3.11 0.55 1.25
CA ILE A 80 3.95 -0.12 0.25
C ILE A 80 3.33 -1.47 -0.21
N GLY A 81 2.27 -1.94 0.47
CA GLY A 81 1.60 -3.20 0.14
C GLY A 81 2.05 -4.39 0.97
N PHE A 82 2.70 -4.16 2.12
CA PHE A 82 2.79 -5.20 3.14
C PHE A 82 1.40 -5.51 3.69
N THR A 83 1.18 -6.76 4.10
CA THR A 83 -0.07 -7.15 4.75
C THR A 83 0.07 -7.11 6.27
N VAL A 84 -1.06 -6.95 6.97
CA VAL A 84 -1.15 -7.05 8.43
C VAL A 84 -0.56 -8.38 8.94
N SER A 85 -0.77 -9.47 8.20
CA SER A 85 -0.23 -10.79 8.56
C SER A 85 1.28 -10.89 8.38
N GLU A 86 1.83 -10.35 7.28
CA GLU A 86 3.28 -10.29 7.05
C GLU A 86 3.97 -9.49 8.17
N LEU A 87 3.41 -8.33 8.51
CA LEU A 87 3.91 -7.48 9.59
C LEU A 87 3.81 -8.16 10.95
N GLY A 88 2.70 -8.84 11.25
CA GLY A 88 2.53 -9.57 12.52
C GLY A 88 3.62 -10.60 12.73
N ALA A 89 3.97 -11.33 11.67
CA ALA A 89 5.02 -12.34 11.75
C ALA A 89 6.44 -11.75 11.85
N ILE A 90 6.69 -10.55 11.29
CA ILE A 90 7.97 -9.81 11.46
C ILE A 90 8.08 -9.31 12.90
N PHE A 91 7.01 -8.73 13.43
CA PHE A 91 6.99 -8.18 14.78
C PHE A 91 7.12 -9.28 15.84
N ALA A 92 6.44 -10.41 15.67
CA ALA A 92 6.58 -11.55 16.58
C ALA A 92 8.03 -12.06 16.65
N ASP A 93 8.72 -12.18 15.51
CA ASP A 93 10.13 -12.63 15.45
C ASP A 93 11.05 -11.61 16.17
N ARG A 94 10.83 -10.31 15.94
CA ARG A 94 11.57 -9.23 16.61
C ARG A 94 11.33 -9.20 18.12
N ASP A 95 10.07 -9.33 18.55
CA ASP A 95 9.69 -9.26 19.96
C ASP A 95 10.26 -10.44 20.77
N CYS A 96 10.62 -11.55 20.09
CA CYS A 96 11.34 -12.68 20.69
C CYS A 96 12.88 -12.60 20.55
N GLY A 97 13.43 -11.43 20.24
CA GLY A 97 14.87 -11.21 20.09
C GLY A 97 15.47 -11.67 18.77
N GLY A 98 14.64 -12.09 17.80
CA GLY A 98 15.07 -12.44 16.46
C GLY A 98 15.44 -11.22 15.61
N ALA A 99 16.19 -11.47 14.53
CA ALA A 99 16.57 -10.46 13.54
C ALA A 99 15.89 -10.74 12.18
N PRO A 100 14.63 -10.30 11.97
CA PRO A 100 13.86 -10.59 10.76
C PRO A 100 14.36 -9.85 9.50
N CYS A 101 15.53 -9.20 9.54
CA CYS A 101 16.05 -8.31 8.50
C CYS A 101 16.05 -8.94 7.10
N ARG A 102 16.48 -10.21 6.99
CA ARG A 102 16.49 -10.94 5.70
C ARG A 102 15.07 -11.17 5.17
N ARG A 103 14.12 -11.48 6.05
CA ARG A 103 12.71 -11.67 5.70
C ARG A 103 12.06 -10.37 5.25
N VAL A 104 12.30 -9.27 5.97
CA VAL A 104 11.80 -7.94 5.61
C VAL A 104 12.31 -7.54 4.22
N ARG A 105 13.62 -7.72 3.96
CA ARG A 105 14.22 -7.46 2.64
C ARG A 105 13.57 -8.30 1.54
N GLY A 106 13.37 -9.61 1.78
CA GLY A 106 12.76 -10.51 0.81
C GLY A 106 11.34 -10.07 0.43
N LEU A 107 10.51 -9.76 1.43
CA LEU A 107 9.16 -9.25 1.21
C LEU A 107 9.18 -7.91 0.44
N ALA A 108 10.08 -6.99 0.79
CA ALA A 108 10.20 -5.73 0.06
C ALA A 108 10.58 -5.95 -1.42
N ALA A 109 11.48 -6.90 -1.71
CA ALA A 109 11.85 -7.26 -3.08
C ALA A 109 10.66 -7.86 -3.86
N GLU A 110 9.82 -8.68 -3.23
CA GLU A 110 8.59 -9.19 -3.84
C GLU A 110 7.60 -8.06 -4.17
N LYS A 111 7.42 -7.09 -3.26
CA LYS A 111 6.55 -5.92 -3.51
C LYS A 111 7.11 -5.06 -4.65
N LEU A 112 8.43 -4.84 -4.69
CA LEU A 112 9.08 -4.13 -5.79
C LEU A 112 8.81 -4.82 -7.14
N ALA A 113 9.04 -6.13 -7.23
CA ALA A 113 8.80 -6.90 -8.45
C ALA A 113 7.34 -6.82 -8.91
N ALA A 114 6.39 -6.85 -7.96
CA ALA A 114 4.97 -6.69 -8.25
C ALA A 114 4.65 -5.30 -8.83
N VAL A 115 5.19 -4.23 -8.21
CA VAL A 115 5.03 -2.86 -8.70
C VAL A 115 5.65 -2.67 -10.08
N GLU A 116 6.84 -3.23 -10.32
CA GLU A 116 7.51 -3.18 -11.62
C GLU A 116 6.72 -3.88 -12.72
N LEU A 117 6.05 -5.00 -12.40
CA LEU A 117 5.15 -5.68 -13.32
C LEU A 117 3.93 -4.81 -13.64
N GLN A 118 3.28 -4.23 -12.64
CA GLN A 118 2.15 -3.31 -12.84
C GLN A 118 2.55 -2.11 -13.68
N LEU A 119 3.73 -1.55 -13.43
CA LEU A 119 4.26 -0.41 -14.18
C LEU A 119 4.47 -0.76 -15.66
N ARG A 120 4.98 -1.96 -15.97
CA ARG A 120 5.10 -2.44 -17.36
C ARG A 120 3.74 -2.48 -18.05
N VAL A 121 2.74 -3.06 -17.40
CA VAL A 121 1.36 -3.14 -17.92
C VAL A 121 0.78 -1.75 -18.13
N LEU A 122 0.86 -0.87 -17.13
CA LEU A 122 0.33 0.50 -17.23
C LEU A 122 1.04 1.32 -18.31
N ARG A 123 2.37 1.16 -18.46
CA ARG A 123 3.14 1.81 -19.53
C ARG A 123 2.72 1.34 -20.91
N PHE A 124 2.41 0.05 -21.07
CA PHE A 124 1.86 -0.50 -22.31
C PHE A 124 0.52 0.17 -22.65
N TRP A 125 -0.46 0.09 -21.75
CA TRP A 125 -1.79 0.70 -21.99
C TRP A 125 -1.73 2.20 -22.23
N ARG A 126 -0.85 2.92 -21.52
CA ARG A 126 -0.61 4.35 -21.77
C ARG A 126 -0.13 4.62 -23.19
N ARG A 127 0.73 3.76 -23.75
CA ARG A 127 1.20 3.89 -25.14
C ARG A 127 0.07 3.63 -26.12
N GLU A 128 -0.69 2.55 -25.91
CA GLU A 128 -1.81 2.18 -26.79
C GLU A 128 -2.88 3.29 -26.84
N LEU A 129 -3.27 3.82 -25.68
CA LEU A 129 -4.24 4.91 -25.61
C LEU A 129 -3.73 6.18 -26.30
N ARG A 130 -2.45 6.52 -26.14
CA ARG A 130 -1.86 7.67 -26.84
C ARG A 130 -1.84 7.49 -28.35
N ALA A 131 -1.51 6.29 -28.82
CA ALA A 131 -1.51 5.97 -30.25
C ALA A 131 -2.92 6.06 -30.84
N ALA A 132 -3.91 5.48 -30.14
CA ALA A 132 -5.31 5.56 -30.53
C ALA A 132 -5.82 7.01 -30.62
N LEU A 133 -5.54 7.84 -29.61
CA LEU A 133 -5.92 9.26 -29.63
C LEU A 133 -5.28 10.01 -30.80
N THR A 134 -3.99 9.76 -31.08
CA THR A 134 -3.30 10.40 -32.21
C THR A 134 -3.90 9.99 -33.55
N ASP A 135 -4.31 8.73 -33.70
CA ASP A 135 -5.00 8.23 -34.89
C ASP A 135 -6.40 8.85 -35.03
N TRP A 136 -7.16 8.90 -33.94
CA TRP A 136 -8.49 9.50 -33.91
C TRP A 136 -8.47 10.99 -34.25
N ASP A 137 -7.52 11.75 -33.69
CA ASP A 137 -7.34 13.16 -34.01
C ASP A 137 -7.06 13.36 -35.51
N ARG A 138 -6.30 12.46 -36.13
CA ARG A 138 -6.02 12.47 -37.57
C ARG A 138 -7.27 12.17 -38.38
N ARG A 139 -8.06 11.18 -37.98
CA ARG A 139 -9.32 10.82 -38.67
C ARG A 139 -10.33 11.95 -38.59
N LEU A 140 -10.51 12.54 -37.41
CA LEU A 140 -11.43 13.66 -37.22
C LEU A 140 -11.05 14.86 -38.08
N ARG A 141 -9.76 15.20 -38.18
CA ARG A 141 -9.30 16.26 -39.10
C ARG A 141 -9.62 16.00 -40.57
N ASN A 142 -9.65 14.72 -40.97
CA ASN A 142 -9.89 14.32 -42.36
C ASN A 142 -11.36 13.96 -42.64
N THR A 143 -12.24 14.01 -41.63
CA THR A 143 -13.65 13.64 -41.79
C THR A 143 -14.48 14.90 -42.00
N PRO A 144 -15.19 15.03 -43.14
CA PRO A 144 -16.11 16.15 -43.36
C PRO A 144 -17.23 16.19 -42.31
N GLU A 145 -17.73 17.39 -42.03
CA GLU A 145 -18.83 17.59 -41.10
C GLU A 145 -20.06 16.72 -41.48
N GLY A 146 -20.65 16.04 -40.49
CA GLY A 146 -21.79 15.14 -40.69
C GLY A 146 -21.45 13.71 -41.19
N LYS A 147 -20.17 13.36 -41.39
CA LYS A 147 -19.75 11.99 -41.75
C LYS A 147 -19.21 11.22 -40.54
N ARG A 148 -19.30 9.87 -40.59
CA ARG A 148 -18.77 8.98 -39.54
C ARG A 148 -17.27 8.81 -39.70
N ALA A 149 -16.49 9.18 -38.67
CA ALA A 149 -15.03 9.04 -38.66
C ALA A 149 -14.53 7.61 -38.35
N GLY A 150 -15.43 6.70 -37.95
CA GLY A 150 -15.12 5.28 -37.72
C GLY A 150 -14.11 5.03 -36.58
N LEU A 151 -14.18 5.82 -35.49
CA LEU A 151 -13.17 5.81 -34.43
C LEU A 151 -13.15 4.49 -33.63
N LEU A 152 -14.31 3.94 -33.28
CA LEU A 152 -14.42 2.71 -32.50
C LEU A 152 -14.09 1.48 -33.36
N GLU A 153 -14.44 1.52 -34.63
CA GLU A 153 -14.12 0.48 -35.62
C GLU A 153 -12.61 0.43 -35.87
N ALA A 154 -11.94 1.58 -35.82
CA ALA A 154 -10.48 1.69 -35.83
C ALA A 154 -9.82 1.31 -34.50
N PHE A 155 -10.59 1.34 -33.40
CA PHE A 155 -10.13 1.00 -32.06
C PHE A 155 -9.97 -0.50 -31.82
N VAL A 156 -10.06 -1.32 -32.87
CA VAL A 156 -9.45 -2.66 -32.84
C VAL A 156 -7.94 -2.50 -32.86
N VAL A 157 -7.42 -1.91 -31.77
CA VAL A 157 -6.06 -2.09 -31.27
C VAL A 157 -5.79 -3.58 -31.42
N ALA A 158 -4.61 -3.93 -31.91
CA ALA A 158 -4.06 -5.26 -31.78
C ALA A 158 -4.14 -5.64 -30.29
N HIS A 159 -5.28 -6.18 -29.88
CA HIS A 159 -5.53 -6.77 -28.58
C HIS A 159 -5.01 -8.18 -28.79
N PRO A 160 -3.74 -8.48 -28.46
CA PRO A 160 -3.34 -9.87 -28.43
C PRO A 160 -4.30 -10.55 -27.46
N LYS A 161 -5.08 -11.51 -27.95
CA LYS A 161 -6.08 -12.27 -27.19
C LYS A 161 -5.49 -12.89 -25.91
N SER A 162 -4.16 -12.96 -25.78
CA SER A 162 -3.44 -13.38 -24.58
C SER A 162 -3.49 -12.38 -23.41
N MET A 163 -3.92 -11.12 -23.60
CA MET A 163 -3.83 -10.05 -22.60
C MET A 163 -5.15 -9.66 -21.91
N GLU A 164 -6.31 -10.22 -22.31
CA GLU A 164 -7.60 -10.00 -21.63
C GLU A 164 -7.56 -10.37 -20.13
N ARG A 165 -6.66 -11.28 -19.73
CA ARG A 165 -6.45 -11.65 -18.32
C ARG A 165 -5.65 -10.63 -17.50
N SER A 166 -5.13 -9.59 -18.15
CA SER A 166 -4.16 -8.63 -17.60
C SER A 166 -4.58 -7.17 -17.79
N SER A 167 -5.84 -6.89 -18.14
CA SER A 167 -6.33 -5.51 -18.15
C SER A 167 -6.24 -4.95 -16.72
N PRO A 168 -5.45 -3.88 -16.48
CA PRO A 168 -5.33 -3.27 -15.16
C PRO A 168 -6.65 -2.63 -14.71
N PHE A 169 -7.59 -2.45 -15.65
CA PHE A 169 -8.94 -1.96 -15.41
C PHE A 169 -9.95 -3.06 -15.04
N LEU A 170 -9.58 -4.34 -15.16
CA LEU A 170 -10.47 -5.49 -14.87
C LEU A 170 -9.96 -6.39 -13.72
N THR A 171 -8.75 -6.20 -13.19
CA THR A 171 -8.26 -6.98 -12.05
C THR A 171 -8.55 -6.31 -10.70
N PRO A 172 -9.28 -6.96 -9.78
CA PRO A 172 -9.33 -6.53 -8.40
C PRO A 172 -8.00 -6.86 -7.73
N ASN A 173 -7.25 -5.82 -7.35
CA ASN A 173 -6.20 -5.78 -6.33
C ASN A 173 -5.31 -7.03 -6.16
N LEU A 174 -4.00 -6.89 -6.41
CA LEU A 174 -2.94 -7.85 -6.04
C LEU A 174 -2.90 -8.09 -4.52
N ARG A 175 -3.85 -8.86 -3.99
CA ARG A 175 -4.01 -9.19 -2.55
C ARG A 175 -3.72 -10.66 -2.24
N LYS A 176 -3.00 -11.37 -3.09
CA LYS A 176 -2.67 -12.78 -2.85
C LYS A 176 -1.16 -13.00 -2.78
N SER A 177 -0.54 -12.54 -1.70
CA SER A 177 0.69 -13.19 -1.22
C SER A 177 0.27 -14.40 -0.38
N LYS A 178 0.54 -15.60 -0.92
CA LYS A 178 0.41 -16.88 -0.22
C LYS A 178 1.46 -16.91 0.88
N VAL A 179 1.04 -16.90 2.14
CA VAL A 179 1.94 -17.07 3.30
C VAL A 179 2.34 -18.55 3.37
N LEU A 180 3.57 -18.87 2.98
CA LEU A 180 4.23 -20.12 3.41
C LEU A 180 4.86 -19.86 4.78
N GLY A 181 4.34 -20.58 5.78
CA GLY A 181 4.63 -20.37 7.18
C GLY A 181 5.91 -21.02 7.70
N LYS A 182 6.26 -20.60 8.92
CA LYS A 182 6.65 -21.49 10.02
C LYS A 182 6.49 -20.70 11.31
N GLU A 183 5.47 -21.03 12.09
CA GLU A 183 5.29 -20.50 13.44
C GLU A 183 6.40 -21.08 14.31
N ARG A 184 7.35 -20.24 14.71
CA ARG A 184 8.22 -20.55 15.86
C ARG A 184 7.54 -19.97 17.08
N LYS A 185 7.00 -20.84 17.94
CA LYS A 185 6.52 -20.45 19.27
C LYS A 185 7.73 -20.00 20.08
N CYS A 186 7.65 -18.82 20.67
CA CYS A 186 8.62 -18.38 21.66
C CYS A 186 8.28 -19.09 22.97
N GLU A 187 9.21 -19.91 23.42
CA GLU A 187 9.15 -20.57 24.72
C GLU A 187 9.62 -19.56 25.78
N LYS A 188 8.96 -19.57 26.94
CA LYS A 188 9.01 -18.53 27.98
C LYS A 188 10.33 -18.46 28.71
#